data_AF-A0A3B0U813-F1
#
_entry.id   AF-A0A3B0U813-F1
#
_cell.length_a   1.000
_cell.length_b   1.000
_cell.length_c   1.000
_cell.angle_alpha   90.00
_cell.angle_beta   90.00
_cell.angle_gamma   90.00
#
_symmetry.space_group_name_H-M   'P 1'
#
loop_
_entity.id
_entity.type
_entity.pdbx_description
1 polymer ?
#
loop_
_entity_poly.entity_id
_entity_poly.type
_entity_poly.pdbx_seq_one_letter_code
_entity_poly.pdbx_strand_id
1 'polypeptide(L)' 'MSTLDGLISRRLSCDSEGNWLEHVEWESLAHAEAASVEFMKAEEVKPLVKMIDTSHVKMSHNRLLASVQ' A
#
# COMPACT_ATOMS: atom_id res chain seq x y z
N MET A 1 14.43 -1.98 11.95
CA MET A 1 14.09 -1.02 10.87
C MET A 1 12.59 -0.83 10.91
N SER A 2 12.12 0.42 10.91
CA SER A 2 10.68 0.70 10.86
C SER A 2 10.13 0.20 9.53
N THR A 3 9.00 -0.50 9.52
CA THR A 3 8.32 -0.95 8.28
C THR A 3 7.75 0.22 7.48
N LEU A 4 7.79 1.43 8.02
CA LEU A 4 7.28 2.67 7.42
C LEU A 4 8.40 3.68 7.12
N ASP A 5 9.64 3.20 6.95
CA ASP A 5 10.75 4.07 6.56
C ASP A 5 10.47 4.74 5.21
N GLY A 6 10.61 6.07 5.17
CA GLY A 6 10.27 6.89 4.00
C GLY A 6 8.77 7.00 3.69
N LEU A 7 7.85 6.67 4.61
CA LEU A 7 6.41 6.90 4.40
C LEU A 7 6.09 8.40 4.42
N ILE A 8 5.50 8.91 3.33
CA ILE A 8 5.02 10.30 3.25
C ILE A 8 3.56 10.39 3.65
N SER A 9 2.71 9.55 3.06
CA SER A 9 1.27 9.56 3.36
C SER A 9 0.59 8.24 3.01
N ARG A 10 -0.51 7.96 3.71
CA ARG A 10 -1.39 6.83 3.45
C ARG A 10 -2.83 7.32 3.45
N ARG A 11 -3.54 7.04 2.37
CA ARG A 11 -4.94 7.41 2.18
C ARG A 11 -5.71 6.18 1.74
N LEU A 12 -6.94 6.06 2.23
CA LEU A 12 -7.83 4.97 1.89
C LEU A 12 -9.14 5.57 1.39
N SER A 13 -9.55 5.15 0.21
CA SER A 13 -10.82 5.53 -0.39
C SER A 13 -11.65 4.29 -0.68
N CYS A 14 -12.96 4.45 -0.65
CA CYS A 14 -13.92 3.45 -1.09
C CYS A 14 -14.84 4.12 -2.11
N ASP A 15 -15.04 3.50 -3.27
CA ASP A 15 -15.99 4.00 -4.25
C ASP A 15 -17.43 3.62 -3.89
N SER A 16 -18.38 4.06 -4.72
CA SER A 16 -19.81 3.76 -4.53
C SER A 16 -20.18 2.29 -4.72
N GLU A 17 -19.29 1.50 -5.33
CA GLU A 17 -19.48 0.07 -5.59
C GLU A 17 -18.87 -0.81 -4.48
N GLY A 18 -18.17 -0.18 -3.52
CA GLY A 18 -17.52 -0.87 -2.42
C GLY A 18 -16.09 -1.32 -2.74
N ASN A 19 -15.49 -0.86 -3.83
CA ASN A 19 -14.08 -1.12 -4.12
C ASN A 19 -13.19 -0.20 -3.29
N TRP A 20 -12.19 -0.80 -2.64
CA TRP A 20 -11.24 -0.08 -1.81
C TRP A 20 -9.98 0.22 -2.62
N LEU A 21 -9.49 1.45 -2.51
CA LEU A 21 -8.24 1.89 -3.10
C LEU A 21 -7.36 2.52 -2.02
N GLU A 22 -6.18 1.93 -1.84
CA GLU A 22 -5.17 2.43 -0.94
C GLU A 22 -4.09 3.19 -1.73
N HIS A 23 -3.89 4.46 -1.36
CA HIS A 23 -2.83 5.30 -1.91
C HIS A 23 -1.76 5.46 -0.85
N VAL A 24 -0.59 4.87 -1.09
CA VAL A 24 0.58 5.02 -0.23
C VAL A 24 1.68 5.75 -0.98
N GLU A 25 2.12 6.86 -0.42
CA GLU A 25 3.17 7.69 -0.97
C GLU A 25 4.43 7.51 -0.14
N TRP A 26 5.55 7.31 -0.84
CA TRP A 26 6.85 7.04 -0.25
C TRP A 26 7.90 7.99 -0.83
N GLU A 27 8.94 8.27 -0.06
CA GLU A 27 10.08 9.10 -0.49
C GLU A 27 10.79 8.54 -1.73
N SER A 28 10.79 7.21 -1.89
CA SER A 28 11.40 6.57 -3.05
C SER A 28 10.70 5.25 -3.40
N LEU A 29 10.93 4.78 -4.63
CA LEU A 29 10.46 3.47 -5.07
C LEU A 29 11.06 2.35 -4.20
N ALA A 30 12.33 2.48 -3.80
CA ALA A 30 13.00 1.50 -2.96
C ALA A 30 12.34 1.38 -1.56
N HIS A 31 11.91 2.50 -0.98
CA HIS A 31 11.15 2.49 0.28
C HIS A 31 9.81 1.77 0.12
N ALA A 32 9.09 2.04 -0.97
CA ALA A 32 7.81 1.40 -1.26
C ALA A 32 7.93 -0.13 -1.48
N GLU A 33 8.96 -0.57 -2.21
CA GLU A 33 9.24 -1.98 -2.45
C GLU A 33 9.65 -2.71 -1.16
N ALA A 34 10.53 -2.11 -0.37
CA ALA A 34 10.95 -2.66 0.92
C ALA A 34 9.75 -2.81 1.87
N ALA A 35 8.89 -1.80 1.96
CA ALA A 35 7.68 -1.85 2.78
C ALA A 35 6.71 -2.96 2.32
N SER A 36 6.50 -3.12 1.01
CA SER A 36 5.66 -4.22 0.47
C SER A 36 6.23 -5.60 0.82
N VAL A 37 7.55 -5.78 0.74
CA VAL A 37 8.21 -7.05 1.08
C VAL A 37 8.05 -7.36 2.57
N GLU A 38 8.27 -6.39 3.45
CA GLU A 38 8.13 -6.58 4.89
C GLU A 38 6.66 -6.79 5.30
N PHE A 39 5.71 -6.10 4.68
CA PHE A 39 4.27 -6.29 4.90
C PHE A 39 3.84 -7.74 4.63
N MET A 40 4.36 -8.37 3.58
CA MET A 40 4.05 -9.77 3.26
C MET A 40 4.69 -10.78 4.22
N LYS A 41 5.74 -10.39 4.96
CA LYS A 41 6.39 -11.22 5.97
C LYS A 41 5.77 -11.10 7.36
N ALA A 42 5.05 -10.00 7.62
CA ALA A 42 4.43 -9.71 8.90
C ALA A 42 3.35 -10.75 9.26
N GLU A 43 3.54 -11.47 10.36
CA GLU A 43 2.62 -12.53 10.79
C GLU A 43 1.25 -11.94 11.18
N GLU A 44 1.27 -10.76 11.78
CA GLU A 44 0.12 -9.98 12.22
C GLU A 44 -0.77 -9.52 11.05
N VAL A 45 -0.24 -9.49 9.82
CA VAL A 45 -0.97 -9.09 8.61
C VAL A 45 -1.72 -10.28 7.99
N LYS A 46 -1.32 -11.53 8.29
CA LYS A 46 -1.92 -12.72 7.67
C LYS A 46 -3.43 -12.85 7.89
N PRO A 47 -4.01 -12.56 9.08
CA PRO A 47 -5.47 -12.59 9.26
C PRO A 47 -6.18 -11.60 8.34
N LEU A 48 -5.62 -10.39 8.17
CA LEU A 48 -6.16 -9.37 7.27
C LEU A 48 -6.12 -9.85 5.82
N VAL A 49 -4.99 -10.37 5.35
CA VAL A 49 -4.84 -10.86 3.97
C VAL A 49 -5.83 -12.00 3.68
N LYS A 50 -6.14 -12.86 4.65
CA LYS A 50 -7.14 -13.92 4.49
C LYS A 50 -8.57 -13.41 4.33
N MET A 51 -8.86 -12.17 4.73
CA MET A 51 -10.16 -11.54 4.54
C MET A 51 -10.29 -10.86 3.18
N ILE A 52 -9.19 -10.70 2.44
CA ILE A 52 -9.16 -10.04 1.14
C ILE A 52 -9.32 -11.10 0.05
N ASP A 53 -10.26 -10.89 -0.88
CA ASP A 53 -10.29 -11.66 -2.12
C ASP A 53 -9.11 -11.23 -3.00
N THR A 54 -8.01 -11.98 -2.90
CA THR A 54 -6.76 -11.66 -3.59
C THR A 54 -6.88 -11.75 -5.11
N SER A 55 -7.91 -12.40 -5.65
CA SER A 55 -8.16 -12.43 -7.10
C SER A 55 -8.59 -11.06 -7.65
N HIS A 56 -9.11 -10.19 -6.79
CA HIS A 56 -9.56 -8.85 -7.12
C HIS A 56 -8.53 -7.77 -6.72
N VAL A 57 -7.43 -8.15 -6.07
CA VAL A 57 -6.38 -7.20 -5.67
C VAL A 57 -5.47 -6.90 -6.84
N LYS A 58 -5.27 -5.61 -7.11
CA LYS A 58 -4.23 -5.11 -8.01
C LYS A 58 -3.30 -4.19 -7.21
N MET A 59 -2.02 -4.54 -7.19
CA MET A 59 -0.97 -3.73 -6.57
C MET A 59 -0.01 -3.26 -7.65
N SER A 60 0.39 -1.99 -7.59
CA SER A 60 1.41 -1.42 -8.49
C SER A 60 2.19 -0.33 -7.78
N HIS A 61 3.48 -0.21 -8.11
CA HIS A 61 4.32 0.90 -7.70
C HIS A 61 4.49 1.87 -8.86
N ASN A 62 4.12 3.13 -8.66
CA ASN A 62 4.16 4.15 -9.71
C ASN A 62 5.00 5.35 -9.25
N ARG A 63 5.68 6.01 -10.21
CA ARG A 63 6.37 7.28 -9.93
C ARG A 63 5.35 8.42 -9.97
N LEU A 64 5.23 9.15 -8.87
CA LEU A 64 4.44 10.38 -8.81
C LEU A 64 5.12 11.47 -9.66
N LEU A 65 4.43 11.98 -10.67
CA LEU A 65 4.95 13.02 -11.57
C LEU A 65 4.53 14.43 -11.13
N ALA A 66 3.34 14.57 -10.56
CA ALA A 66 2.81 15.83 -10.07
C ALA A 66 1.82 15.58 -8.93
N SER A 67 1.79 16.50 -7.97
CA SER A 67 0.79 16.60 -6.91
C SER A 67 0.41 18.06 -6.76
N VAL A 68 -0.89 18.34 -6.66
CA VAL A 68 -1.43 19.70 -6.51
C VAL A 68 -2.17 19.78 -5.19
N GLN A 69 -2.06 20.94 -4.53
CA GLN A 69 -2.71 21.23 -3.25
C GLN A 69 -4.10 21.81 -3.44
#